data_AF-A0A7G2K114-F1
#
_entry.id   AF-A0A7G2K114-F1
#
_cell.length_a   1.000
_cell.length_b   1.000
_cell.length_c   1.000
_cell.angle_alpha   90.00
_cell.angle_beta   90.00
_cell.angle_gamma   90.00
#
_symmetry.space_group_name_H-M   'P 1'
#
loop_
_entity.id
_entity.type
_entity.pdbx_description
1 polymer ?
#
loop_
_entity_poly.entity_id
_entity_poly.type
_entity_poly.pdbx_seq_one_letter_code
_entity_poly.pdbx_strand_id
1 'polypeptide(L)' 'LGVEHQEAIGLSVGSVSHVLGTVSCMETNPTAGSYSSISLVLCGIISSILAPFVFKLIYFFV' A
#
# COMPACT_ATOMS: atom_id res chain seq x y z
N LEU A 1 0.70 -5.41 22.82
CA LEU A 1 0.14 -5.57 21.46
C LEU A 1 1.23 -6.23 20.61
N GLY A 2 1.27 -7.57 20.59
CA GLY A 2 2.26 -8.33 19.84
C GLY A 2 1.68 -8.76 18.51
N VAL A 3 1.93 -7.99 17.45
CA VAL A 3 1.71 -8.48 16.09
C VAL A 3 3.02 -9.19 15.72
N GLU A 4 3.05 -10.51 15.84
CA GLU A 4 4.24 -11.30 15.46
C GLU A 4 4.34 -11.53 13.95
N HIS A 5 3.24 -11.25 13.23
CA HIS A 5 3.16 -11.41 11.78
C HIS A 5 3.77 -10.22 11.04
N GLN A 6 4.95 -10.46 10.47
CA GLN A 6 5.70 -9.52 9.64
C GLN A 6 4.90 -9.09 8.40
N GLU A 7 3.98 -9.94 7.94
CA GLU A 7 3.06 -9.67 6.83
C GLU A 7 2.12 -8.51 7.15
N ALA A 8 1.45 -8.57 8.31
CA ALA A 8 0.50 -7.55 8.74
C ALA A 8 1.20 -6.21 9.03
N ILE A 9 2.40 -6.26 9.61
CA ILE A 9 3.24 -5.09 9.84
C ILE A 9 3.63 -4.45 8.50
N GLY A 10 4.15 -5.25 7.57
CA GLY A 10 4.57 -4.77 6.25
C GLY A 10 3.42 -4.12 5.47
N LEU A 11 2.25 -4.78 5.43
CA LEU A 11 1.06 -4.22 4.77
C LEU A 11 0.60 -2.90 5.40
N SER A 12 0.61 -2.81 6.73
CA SER A 12 0.22 -1.60 7.45
C SER A 12 1.16 -0.44 7.19
N VAL A 13 2.48 -0.70 7.24
CA VAL A 13 3.51 0.29 6.89
C VAL A 13 3.33 0.74 5.45
N GLY A 14 3.18 -0.18 4.50
CA GLY A 14 3.07 0.14 3.07
C GLY A 14 1.80 0.91 2.69
N SER A 15 0.72 0.73 3.45
CA SER A 15 -0.54 1.46 3.24
C SER A 15 -0.54 2.87 3.85
N VAL A 16 0.16 3.10 4.96
CA VAL A 16 0.13 4.37 5.71
C VAL A 16 1.38 5.23 5.49
N SER A 17 2.48 4.64 5.02
CA SER A 17 3.79 5.32 4.91
C SER A 17 4.13 5.74 3.49
N HIS A 18 5.09 6.66 3.39
CA HIS A 18 5.74 7.02 2.13
C HIS A 18 6.73 5.93 1.68
N VAL A 19 7.16 5.95 0.41
CA VAL A 19 8.20 5.04 -0.13
C VAL A 19 9.43 4.95 0.77
N LEU A 20 9.83 6.06 1.41
CA LEU A 20 10.93 6.14 2.37
C LEU A 20 10.74 5.23 3.60
N GLY A 21 9.50 5.12 4.10
CA GLY A 21 9.15 4.22 5.21
C GLY A 21 9.27 2.75 4.82
N THR A 22 8.92 2.40 3.59
CA THR A 22 9.14 1.04 3.05
C THR A 22 10.63 0.70 3.01
N VAL A 23 11.51 1.63 2.61
CA VAL A 23 12.97 1.39 2.58
C VAL A 23 13.52 1.18 4.00
N SER A 24 13.10 2.02 4.95
CA SER A 24 13.53 1.90 6.35
C SER A 24 13.04 0.58 6.99
N CYS A 25 11.82 0.15 6.69
CA CYS A 25 11.33 -1.16 7.13
C CYS A 25 12.05 -2.32 6.45
N MET A 26 12.48 -2.19 5.20
CA MET A 26 13.27 -3.20 4.50
C MET A 26 14.66 -3.38 5.13
N GLU A 27 15.31 -2.29 5.54
CA GLU A 27 16.60 -2.31 6.25
C GLU A 27 16.49 -2.95 7.64
N THR A 28 15.39 -2.71 8.35
CA THR A 28 15.15 -3.28 9.70
C THR A 28 14.67 -4.73 9.63
N ASN A 29 13.76 -5.02 8.69
CA ASN A 29 13.12 -6.31 8.53
C ASN A 29 12.77 -6.56 7.05
N PRO A 30 13.57 -7.37 6.34
CA PRO A 30 13.40 -7.55 4.89
C PRO A 30 12.07 -8.23 4.53
N THR A 31 11.54 -9.10 5.41
CA THR A 31 10.25 -9.75 5.21
C THR A 31 9.13 -8.71 5.24
N ALA A 32 9.04 -7.89 6.29
CA ALA A 32 8.04 -6.83 6.38
C ALA A 32 8.20 -5.77 5.27
N GLY A 33 9.44 -5.43 4.89
CA GLY A 33 9.72 -4.53 3.76
C GLY A 33 9.21 -5.05 2.42
N SER A 34 9.34 -6.36 2.18
CA SER A 34 8.79 -7.00 0.98
C SER A 34 7.27 -6.88 0.95
N TYR A 35 6.58 -7.19 2.06
CA TYR A 35 5.12 -7.04 2.22
C TYR A 35 4.63 -5.58 2.04
N SER A 36 5.41 -4.61 2.50
CA SER A 36 5.14 -3.18 2.30
C SER A 36 5.19 -2.77 0.82
N SER A 37 6.12 -3.33 0.05
CA SER A 37 6.22 -3.07 -1.39
C SER A 37 5.01 -3.62 -2.16
N ILE A 38 4.55 -4.85 -1.83
CA ILE A 38 3.33 -5.43 -2.43
C ILE A 38 2.10 -4.58 -2.12
N SER A 39 2.01 -4.02 -0.91
CA SER A 39 0.92 -3.12 -0.52
C SER A 39 0.88 -1.85 -1.39
N LEU A 40 2.05 -1.25 -1.67
CA LEU A 40 2.16 -0.08 -2.56
C LEU A 40 1.72 -0.40 -3.99
N VAL A 41 2.14 -1.55 -4.53
CA VAL A 41 1.74 -1.99 -5.87
C VAL A 41 0.23 -2.25 -5.91
N LEU A 42 -0.32 -2.95 -4.92
CA LEU A 42 -1.76 -3.19 -4.79
C LEU A 42 -2.55 -1.88 -4.73
N CYS A 43 -2.10 -0.91 -3.94
CA CYS A 43 -2.70 0.41 -3.86
C CYS A 43 -2.76 1.07 -5.25
N GLY A 44 -1.65 1.05 -6.01
CA GLY A 44 -1.58 1.59 -7.37
C GLY A 44 -2.52 0.88 -8.35
N ILE A 45 -2.61 -0.45 -8.28
CA ILE A 45 -3.53 -1.24 -9.12
C ILE A 45 -4.99 -0.88 -8.80
N ILE A 46 -5.35 -0.86 -7.51
CA ILE A 46 -6.70 -0.51 -7.06
C ILE A 46 -7.05 0.91 -7.53
N SER A 47 -6.15 1.87 -7.34
CA SER A 47 -6.35 3.24 -7.79
C SER A 47 -6.49 3.34 -9.30
N SER A 48 -5.74 2.54 -10.07
CA SER A 48 -5.80 2.53 -11.54
C SER A 48 -7.12 1.95 -12.04
N ILE A 49 -7.64 0.93 -11.38
CA ILE A 49 -8.98 0.35 -11.66
C ILE A 49 -10.09 1.30 -11.24
N LEU A 50 -9.90 2.03 -10.14
CA LEU A 50 -10.89 2.95 -9.60
C LEU A 50 -10.95 4.27 -10.39
N ALA A 51 -9.85 4.71 -10.98
CA ALA A 51 -9.77 5.92 -11.80
C ALA A 51 -10.87 6.03 -12.87
N PRO A 52 -11.05 5.07 -13.81
CA PRO A 52 -12.11 5.16 -14.82
C PRO A 52 -13.51 5.18 -14.20
N PHE A 53 -13.71 4.55 -13.04
CA PHE A 53 -14.98 4.56 -12.33
C PHE A 53 -15.28 5.94 -11.75
N VAL A 54 -14.29 6.57 -11.11
CA VAL A 54 -14.39 7.92 -10.53
C VAL A 54 -14.60 8.95 -11.64
N PHE A 55 -13.84 8.88 -12.74
CA PHE A 55 -14.03 9.77 -13.89
C PHE A 55 -15.43 9.62 -14.50
N LYS A 56 -15.94 8.39 -14.63
CA LYS A 56 -17.28 8.14 -15.15
C LYS A 56 -18.38 8.65 -14.22
N LEU A 57 -18.19 8.56 -12.90
CA LEU A 57 -19.13 9.12 -11.91
C LEU A 57 -19.16 10.64 -11.94
N ILE A 58 -17.99 11.29 -12.01
CA ILE A 58 -17.87 12.75 -12.12
C ILE A 58 -18.54 13.25 -13.41
N TYR A 59 -18.27 12.60 -14.55
CA TYR A 59 -18.88 12.98 -15.84
C TYR A 59 -20.38 12.67 -15.93
N PHE A 60 -20.89 11.76 -15.08
CA PHE A 60 -22.32 11.46 -14.99
C PHE A 60 -23.07 12.47 -14.10
N PHE A 61 -22.38 13.06 -13.12
CA PHE A 61 -22.97 14.03 -12.19
C PHE A 61 -22.86 15.48 -12.66
N VAL A 62 -21.92 15.77 -13.58
CA VAL A 62 -21.75 17.07 -14.26
C VAL A 62 -22.55 17.10 -15.56
#